data_AF-A0A3N4HG01-F1
#
_entry.id   AF-A0A3N4HG01-F1
#
_cell.length_a   1.000
_cell.length_b   1.000
_cell.length_c   1.000
_cell.angle_alpha   90.00
_cell.angle_beta   90.00
_cell.angle_gamma   90.00
#
_symmetry.space_group_name_H-M   'P 1'
#
loop_
_entity.id
_entity.type
_entity.pdbx_description
1 polymer ?
#
loop_
_entity_poly.entity_id
_entity_poly.type
_entity_poly.pdbx_seq_one_letter_code
_entity_poly.pdbx_strand_id
1 'polypeptide(L)'
;MVLRSPLLRLATNLSRPLNVNPSRTSIPLLVQQRYQQRRTQFTQNPKPGQEAPKKTEPAQPADAEDWESILDKPSPLIRHKQRHRPLGLSILALIPILAFGLGTWQVKRLQWKTELIDLYEDRLTRPPLPLPPAVDPNAVPDFEYRRVEATGTFRHDQEMLIGPRTYEGENGYQVITPLERPNGSKILVNRGWIAKDMKDQKKRGINALPRGLVTVEGLLRKPWKKNSFTPDNRPETGEFYFPDVDQMAKLTGSEPIWIEETLVQDYLVELNKKLNGEPIGRTAAVNLKNDHLQYIVTWYALSACTAVMFAMLVKKPPRDIARRVRKSQEWS
;
A
#
# COMPACT_ATOMS: atom_id res chain seq x y z
N MET A 1 28.11 -7.81 -39.17
CA MET A 1 27.73 -9.01 -39.94
C MET A 1 26.92 -9.91 -39.00
N VAL A 2 25.59 -9.80 -39.04
CA VAL A 2 24.63 -10.87 -39.44
C VAL A 2 24.21 -11.74 -38.22
N LEU A 3 23.10 -11.43 -37.54
CA LEU A 3 21.73 -11.94 -37.77
C LEU A 3 21.66 -13.48 -37.99
N ARG A 4 21.00 -14.22 -37.08
CA ARG A 4 19.81 -15.06 -37.39
C ARG A 4 19.43 -16.02 -36.26
N SER A 5 18.12 -16.09 -36.03
CA SER A 5 17.34 -17.09 -35.30
C SER A 5 17.57 -18.53 -35.77
N PRO A 6 17.03 -19.51 -35.02
CA PRO A 6 16.35 -20.64 -35.64
C PRO A 6 14.89 -20.75 -35.18
N LEU A 7 14.02 -20.84 -36.17
CA LEU A 7 12.63 -21.28 -36.10
C LEU A 7 12.55 -22.81 -35.93
N LEU A 8 11.33 -23.25 -35.58
CA LEU A 8 10.74 -24.59 -35.72
C LEU A 8 11.02 -25.61 -34.59
N ARG A 9 9.99 -25.88 -33.78
CA ARG A 9 9.03 -26.99 -34.00
C ARG A 9 8.04 -27.07 -32.84
N LEU A 10 6.75 -26.97 -33.14
CA LEU A 10 5.70 -27.97 -32.85
C LEU A 10 4.32 -27.31 -32.97
N ALA A 11 3.72 -27.51 -34.13
CA ALA A 11 2.28 -27.38 -34.33
C ALA A 11 1.67 -28.76 -34.11
N THR A 12 0.70 -28.86 -33.20
CA THR A 12 -0.33 -29.90 -33.25
C THR A 12 -1.59 -29.42 -32.52
N ASN A 13 -2.61 -29.15 -33.33
CA ASN A 13 -4.03 -29.39 -33.08
C ASN A 13 -4.64 -29.03 -31.73
N LEU A 14 -5.43 -27.96 -31.71
CA LEU A 14 -6.74 -27.92 -31.04
C LEU A 14 -7.65 -26.94 -31.79
N SER A 15 -8.23 -27.43 -32.89
CA SER A 15 -9.29 -26.77 -33.64
C SER A 15 -10.60 -26.80 -32.85
N ARG A 16 -11.01 -25.67 -32.27
CA ARG A 16 -12.40 -25.41 -31.88
C ARG A 16 -12.92 -24.22 -32.71
N PRO A 17 -13.91 -24.42 -33.61
CA PRO A 17 -14.49 -23.30 -34.34
C PRO A 17 -15.34 -22.45 -33.40
N LEU A 18 -15.02 -21.15 -33.29
CA LEU A 18 -15.94 -20.15 -32.78
C LEU A 18 -17.07 -20.02 -33.81
N ASN A 19 -18.26 -20.41 -33.36
CA ASN A 19 -19.53 -20.34 -34.04
C ASN A 19 -19.88 -18.87 -34.33
N VAL A 20 -19.50 -18.38 -35.52
CA VAL A 20 -19.97 -17.09 -36.04
C VAL A 20 -21.26 -17.36 -36.80
N ASN A 21 -22.38 -17.06 -36.15
CA ASN A 21 -23.71 -17.09 -36.73
C ASN A 21 -23.84 -16.01 -37.84
N PRO A 22 -23.97 -16.35 -39.13
CA PRO A 22 -24.17 -15.39 -40.19
C PRO A 22 -25.67 -15.17 -40.38
N SER A 23 -26.31 -14.47 -39.44
CA SER A 23 -27.69 -14.04 -39.61
C SER A 23 -27.83 -12.55 -39.33
N ARG A 24 -28.05 -11.82 -40.43
CA ARG A 24 -28.60 -10.45 -40.58
C ARG A 24 -27.66 -9.44 -41.25
N THR A 25 -27.43 -9.67 -42.53
CA THR A 25 -27.26 -8.57 -43.49
C THR A 25 -28.29 -8.74 -44.61
N SER A 26 -29.57 -8.62 -44.24
CA SER A 26 -30.66 -8.51 -45.22
C SER A 26 -30.91 -7.02 -45.47
N ILE A 27 -30.53 -6.56 -46.67
CA ILE A 27 -31.05 -5.32 -47.24
C ILE A 27 -32.58 -5.48 -47.29
N PRO A 28 -33.37 -4.51 -46.80
CA PRO A 28 -34.83 -4.64 -46.82
C PRO A 28 -35.33 -4.83 -48.26
N LEU A 29 -36.13 -5.88 -48.48
CA LEU A 29 -36.78 -6.27 -49.75
C LEU A 29 -37.46 -5.10 -50.49
N LEU A 30 -37.85 -4.06 -49.75
CA LEU A 30 -38.45 -2.81 -50.25
C LEU A 30 -37.49 -1.95 -51.10
N VAL A 31 -36.17 -2.01 -50.83
CA VAL A 31 -35.15 -1.27 -51.60
C VAL A 31 -34.87 -1.97 -52.93
N GLN A 32 -34.93 -3.30 -52.96
CA GLN A 32 -34.66 -4.10 -54.15
C GLN A 32 -35.85 -4.09 -55.13
N GLN A 33 -37.09 -4.04 -54.63
CA GLN A 33 -38.28 -3.87 -55.47
C GLN A 33 -38.35 -2.50 -56.17
N ARG A 34 -37.94 -1.42 -55.50
CA ARG A 34 -37.94 -0.06 -56.10
C ARG A 34 -36.91 0.10 -57.21
N TYR A 35 -35.80 -0.64 -57.17
CA TYR A 35 -34.76 -0.58 -58.21
C TYR A 35 -35.17 -1.34 -59.49
N GLN A 36 -35.91 -2.43 -59.35
CA GLN A 36 -36.42 -3.22 -60.50
C GLN A 36 -37.56 -2.50 -61.24
N GLN A 37 -38.47 -1.82 -60.53
CA GLN A 37 -39.59 -1.10 -61.18
C GLN A 37 -39.16 0.13 -61.99
N ARG A 38 -38.02 0.74 -61.67
CA ARG A 38 -37.53 1.93 -62.38
C ARG A 38 -36.83 1.59 -63.70
N ARG A 39 -36.47 0.32 -63.94
CA ARG A 39 -35.74 -0.12 -65.13
C ARG A 39 -36.64 -0.56 -66.28
N THR A 40 -37.92 -0.83 -66.04
CA THR A 40 -38.89 -1.26 -67.07
C THR A 40 -39.61 -0.11 -67.79
N GLN A 41 -39.44 1.15 -67.36
CA GLN A 41 -40.05 2.30 -68.03
C GLN A 41 -39.18 2.92 -69.14
N PHE A 42 -37.93 2.48 -69.32
CA PHE A 42 -37.00 3.03 -70.31
C PHE A 42 -36.80 2.10 -71.52
N THR A 43 -37.86 1.52 -72.06
CA THR A 43 -37.80 0.85 -73.37
C THR A 43 -39.14 0.97 -74.09
N GLN A 44 -39.52 2.19 -74.48
CA GLN A 44 -40.37 2.42 -75.64
C GLN A 44 -39.92 3.73 -76.29
N ASN A 45 -39.15 3.63 -77.38
CA ASN A 45 -38.96 4.77 -78.29
C ASN A 45 -40.26 4.96 -79.08
N PRO A 46 -40.94 6.12 -79.02
CA PRO A 46 -42.09 6.38 -79.87
C PRO A 46 -41.64 6.76 -81.29
N LYS A 47 -42.40 6.29 -82.29
CA LYS A 47 -42.29 6.66 -83.69
C LYS A 47 -42.56 8.17 -83.90
N PRO A 48 -41.96 8.82 -84.92
CA PRO A 48 -42.10 10.26 -85.11
C PRO A 48 -43.48 10.61 -85.67
N GLY A 49 -44.16 11.58 -85.05
CA GLY A 49 -45.36 12.19 -85.63
C GLY A 49 -46.53 12.53 -84.69
N GLN A 50 -46.31 12.86 -83.41
CA GLN A 50 -47.36 13.42 -82.54
C GLN A 50 -46.81 14.56 -81.67
N GLU A 51 -47.50 15.70 -81.69
CA GLU A 51 -47.17 16.93 -80.93
C GLU A 51 -47.28 16.72 -79.42
N ALA A 52 -46.32 17.29 -78.67
CA ALA A 52 -46.25 17.21 -77.22
C ALA A 52 -47.13 18.30 -76.55
N PRO A 53 -47.87 17.98 -75.48
CA PRO A 53 -48.62 18.99 -74.72
C PRO A 53 -47.70 19.85 -73.84
N LYS A 54 -48.06 21.13 -73.70
CA LYS A 54 -47.42 22.16 -72.86
C LYS A 54 -47.32 21.69 -71.40
N LYS A 55 -46.10 21.62 -70.85
CA LYS A 55 -45.85 21.39 -69.41
C LYS A 55 -46.20 22.66 -68.62
N THR A 56 -47.11 22.54 -67.68
CA THR A 56 -47.30 23.50 -66.59
C THR A 56 -46.18 23.32 -65.57
N GLU A 57 -45.49 24.39 -65.18
CA GLU A 57 -44.49 24.34 -64.10
C GLU A 57 -45.18 23.97 -62.77
N PRO A 58 -44.61 23.09 -61.93
CA PRO A 58 -45.15 22.84 -60.61
C PRO A 58 -44.88 24.04 -59.69
N ALA A 59 -45.90 24.48 -58.95
CA ALA A 59 -45.80 25.54 -57.95
C ALA A 59 -44.66 25.25 -56.95
N GLN A 60 -43.87 26.27 -56.59
CA GLN A 60 -42.83 26.10 -55.59
C GLN A 60 -43.50 25.93 -54.23
N PRO A 61 -42.97 25.08 -53.34
CA PRO A 61 -43.54 24.89 -52.01
C PRO A 61 -43.60 26.20 -51.21
N ALA A 62 -42.76 27.19 -51.53
CA ALA A 62 -42.75 28.52 -50.94
C ALA A 62 -43.98 29.39 -51.29
N ASP A 63 -44.75 29.00 -52.31
CA ASP A 63 -45.93 29.73 -52.78
C ASP A 63 -47.23 29.22 -52.13
N ALA A 64 -47.14 28.22 -51.23
CA ALA A 64 -48.29 27.71 -50.48
C ALA A 64 -48.61 28.63 -49.29
N GLU A 65 -49.90 28.95 -49.06
CA GLU A 65 -50.34 29.87 -48.00
C GLU A 65 -49.96 29.40 -46.57
N ASP A 66 -49.62 28.12 -46.40
CA ASP A 66 -49.18 27.48 -45.17
C ASP A 66 -47.66 27.22 -45.10
N TRP A 67 -46.88 27.79 -46.02
CA TRP A 67 -45.44 27.61 -46.04
C TRP A 67 -44.75 28.48 -44.99
N GLU A 68 -44.19 27.83 -43.96
CA GLU A 68 -43.24 28.44 -43.04
C GLU A 68 -41.80 28.09 -43.42
N SER A 69 -40.96 29.12 -43.60
CA SER A 69 -39.53 28.95 -43.84
C SER A 69 -38.87 28.21 -42.68
N ILE A 70 -37.97 27.28 -42.99
CA ILE A 70 -37.14 26.59 -42.00
C ILE A 70 -36.27 27.59 -41.22
N LEU A 71 -35.98 28.76 -41.81
CA LEU A 71 -35.24 29.85 -41.17
C LEU A 71 -36.09 30.67 -40.19
N ASP A 72 -37.42 30.66 -40.33
CA ASP A 72 -38.35 31.45 -39.50
C ASP A 72 -38.86 30.68 -38.28
N LYS A 73 -38.61 29.37 -38.21
CA LYS A 73 -38.90 28.59 -37.00
C LYS A 73 -38.00 29.06 -35.86
N PRO A 74 -38.53 29.61 -34.76
CA PRO A 74 -37.71 29.90 -33.60
C PRO A 74 -37.08 28.59 -33.15
N SER A 75 -35.74 28.54 -33.16
CA SER A 75 -35.01 27.36 -32.71
C SER A 75 -35.58 26.93 -31.36
N PRO A 76 -36.03 25.67 -31.18
CA PRO A 76 -36.58 25.25 -29.90
C PRO A 76 -35.47 25.46 -28.87
N LEU A 77 -35.68 26.43 -27.98
CA LEU A 77 -34.81 26.65 -26.85
C LEU A 77 -34.97 25.41 -25.98
N ILE A 78 -34.18 24.37 -26.24
CA ILE A 78 -34.00 23.25 -25.35
C ILE A 78 -33.38 23.87 -24.11
N ARG A 79 -34.25 24.26 -23.17
CA ARG A 79 -33.86 24.75 -21.84
C ARG A 79 -33.20 23.55 -21.18
N HIS A 80 -31.88 23.44 -21.33
CA HIS A 80 -31.07 22.53 -20.55
C HIS A 80 -31.33 22.91 -19.10
N LYS A 81 -32.31 22.26 -18.47
CA LYS A 81 -32.57 22.37 -17.04
C LYS A 81 -31.24 22.00 -16.41
N GLN A 82 -30.53 23.00 -15.87
CA GLN A 82 -29.27 22.82 -15.16
C GLN A 82 -29.56 21.94 -13.93
N ARG A 83 -29.68 20.64 -14.16
CA ARG A 83 -30.03 19.68 -13.14
C ARG A 83 -28.69 19.24 -12.55
N HIS A 84 -28.48 19.69 -11.32
CA HIS A 84 -27.51 19.16 -10.36
C HIS A 84 -26.02 19.54 -10.53
N ARG A 85 -25.70 20.83 -10.48
CA ARG A 85 -24.33 21.31 -10.15
C ARG A 85 -23.94 21.30 -8.65
N PRO A 86 -24.83 21.33 -7.63
CA PRO A 86 -24.39 21.54 -6.26
C PRO A 86 -23.68 20.30 -5.69
N LEU A 87 -24.16 19.08 -5.96
CA LEU A 87 -23.54 17.85 -5.47
C LEU A 87 -22.09 17.68 -5.94
N GLY A 88 -21.81 17.91 -7.23
CA GLY A 88 -20.46 17.82 -7.78
C GLY A 88 -19.51 18.88 -7.23
N LEU A 89 -19.99 20.12 -7.05
CA LEU A 89 -19.22 21.20 -6.41
C LEU A 89 -18.96 20.92 -4.93
N SER A 90 -19.94 20.38 -4.19
CA SER A 90 -19.77 19.99 -2.78
C SER A 90 -18.75 18.88 -2.59
N ILE A 91 -18.78 17.85 -3.45
CA ILE A 91 -17.77 16.77 -3.43
C ILE A 91 -16.37 17.33 -3.73
N LEU A 92 -16.26 18.23 -4.71
CA LEU A 92 -14.98 18.84 -5.06
C LEU A 92 -14.44 19.76 -3.96
N ALA A 93 -15.31 20.47 -3.25
CA ALA A 93 -14.97 21.29 -2.10
C ALA A 93 -14.51 20.46 -0.89
N LEU A 94 -14.98 19.22 -0.77
CA LEU A 94 -14.63 18.34 0.35
C LEU A 94 -13.18 17.84 0.28
N ILE A 95 -12.64 17.65 -0.93
CA ILE A 95 -11.27 17.13 -1.14
C ILE A 95 -10.20 17.98 -0.42
N PRO A 96 -10.10 19.32 -0.60
CA PRO A 96 -9.09 20.11 0.09
C PRO A 96 -9.27 20.12 1.61
N ILE A 97 -10.52 20.03 2.11
CA ILE A 97 -10.83 19.98 3.54
C ILE A 97 -10.33 18.67 4.15
N LEU A 98 -10.63 17.53 3.51
CA LEU A 98 -10.15 16.23 3.95
C LEU A 98 -8.63 16.12 3.88
N ALA A 99 -8.01 16.60 2.80
CA ALA A 99 -6.56 16.62 2.66
C ALA A 99 -5.89 17.50 3.74
N PHE A 100 -6.48 18.65 4.09
CA PHE A 100 -5.99 19.48 5.19
C PHE A 100 -6.13 18.80 6.55
N GLY A 101 -7.27 18.13 6.80
CA GLY A 101 -7.50 17.34 8.00
C GLY A 101 -6.48 16.20 8.15
N LEU A 102 -6.21 15.48 7.05
CA LEU A 102 -5.18 14.45 7.01
C LEU A 102 -3.78 15.02 7.23
N GLY A 103 -3.44 16.16 6.61
CA GLY A 103 -2.16 16.85 6.86
C GLY A 103 -1.99 17.22 8.33
N THR A 104 -3.03 17.77 8.95
CA THR A 104 -3.02 18.13 10.37
C THR A 104 -2.91 16.91 11.29
N TRP A 105 -3.58 15.82 10.95
CA TRP A 105 -3.41 14.54 11.65
C TRP A 105 -1.97 14.02 11.55
N GLN A 106 -1.34 14.14 10.37
CA GLN A 106 0.07 13.75 10.20
C GLN A 106 1.02 14.60 11.03
N VAL A 107 0.77 15.92 11.20
CA VAL A 107 1.55 16.79 12.10
C VAL A 107 1.46 16.28 13.54
N LYS A 108 0.24 16.03 14.05
CA LYS A 108 0.05 15.49 15.40
C LYS A 108 0.72 14.13 15.56
N ARG A 109 0.64 13.28 14.53
CA ARG A 109 1.24 11.94 14.53
C ARG A 109 2.76 12.00 14.53
N LEU A 110 3.35 12.95 13.79
CA LEU A 110 4.78 13.23 13.77
C LEU A 110 5.25 13.67 15.17
N GLN A 111 4.58 14.65 15.77
CA GLN A 111 4.92 15.16 17.11
C GLN A 111 4.88 14.04 18.15
N TRP A 112 3.78 13.30 18.24
CA TRP A 112 3.66 12.17 19.15
C TRP A 112 4.76 11.11 18.96
N LYS A 113 5.12 10.79 17.71
CA LYS A 113 6.21 9.85 17.45
C LYS A 113 7.58 10.41 17.84
N THR A 114 7.80 11.70 17.62
CA THR A 114 9.06 12.36 17.95
C THR A 114 9.25 12.40 19.46
N GLU A 115 8.22 12.79 20.21
CA GLU A 115 8.23 12.75 21.68
C GLU A 115 8.52 11.35 22.24
N LEU A 116 8.00 10.29 21.61
CA LEU A 116 8.32 8.91 22.00
C LEU A 116 9.76 8.53 21.70
N ILE A 117 10.31 8.97 20.57
CA ILE A 117 11.73 8.73 20.22
C ILE A 117 12.62 9.45 21.23
N ASP A 118 12.36 10.73 21.48
CA ASP A 118 13.11 11.55 22.44
C ASP A 118 13.08 10.92 23.85
N LEU A 119 11.92 10.43 24.29
CA LEU A 119 11.76 9.70 25.55
C LEU A 119 12.65 8.45 25.62
N TYR A 120 12.71 7.68 24.54
CA TYR A 120 13.51 6.45 24.50
C TYR A 120 15.00 6.75 24.40
N GLU A 121 15.40 7.75 23.63
CA GLU A 121 16.78 8.21 23.53
C GLU A 121 17.29 8.72 24.89
N ASP A 122 16.49 9.50 25.61
CA ASP A 122 16.82 9.94 26.97
C ASP A 122 17.06 8.73 27.89
N ARG A 123 16.21 7.70 27.84
CA ARG A 123 16.38 6.47 28.65
C ARG A 123 17.63 5.67 28.31
N LEU A 124 18.08 5.71 27.06
CA LEU A 124 19.31 5.05 26.60
C LEU A 124 20.58 5.76 27.08
N THR A 125 20.56 7.09 27.17
CA THR A 125 21.72 7.87 27.63
C THR A 125 21.97 7.76 29.13
N ARG A 126 20.94 7.42 29.91
CA ARG A 126 21.06 7.20 31.37
C ARG A 126 21.95 5.99 31.68
N PRO A 127 22.75 6.04 32.77
CA PRO A 127 23.62 4.92 33.17
C PRO A 127 22.80 3.65 33.42
N PRO A 128 23.32 2.43 33.20
CA PRO A 128 22.57 1.20 33.45
C PRO A 128 22.00 1.13 34.88
N LEU A 129 20.75 0.67 35.03
CA LEU A 129 20.14 0.43 36.33
C LEU A 129 20.41 -1.02 36.77
N PRO A 130 20.90 -1.28 37.98
CA PRO A 130 20.97 -2.65 38.48
C PRO A 130 19.56 -3.22 38.62
N LEU A 131 19.33 -4.41 38.07
CA LEU A 131 18.01 -5.04 38.11
C LEU A 131 17.64 -5.45 39.55
N PRO A 132 16.50 -5.01 40.11
CA PRO A 132 16.14 -5.32 41.49
C PRO A 132 15.85 -6.82 41.66
N PRO A 133 16.01 -7.37 42.87
CA PRO A 133 15.85 -8.81 43.14
C PRO A 133 14.51 -9.40 42.68
N ALA A 134 13.44 -8.61 42.73
CA ALA A 134 12.14 -8.94 42.17
C ALA A 134 11.70 -7.77 41.29
N VAL A 135 11.25 -8.06 40.07
CA VAL A 135 10.70 -7.05 39.15
C VAL A 135 9.22 -7.35 38.99
N ASP A 136 8.38 -6.33 39.13
CA ASP A 136 6.97 -6.44 38.77
C ASP A 136 6.84 -6.42 37.23
N PRO A 137 6.31 -7.49 36.60
CA PRO A 137 6.10 -7.52 35.15
C PRO A 137 5.20 -6.38 34.65
N ASN A 138 4.31 -5.85 35.50
CA ASN A 138 3.42 -4.75 35.13
C ASN A 138 4.14 -3.40 35.03
N ALA A 139 5.29 -3.25 35.70
CA ALA A 139 6.10 -2.03 35.64
C ALA A 139 7.03 -2.02 34.41
N VAL A 140 7.31 -3.18 33.80
CA VAL A 140 8.22 -3.31 32.64
C VAL A 140 7.91 -2.35 31.48
N PRO A 141 6.64 -2.11 31.08
CA PRO A 141 6.32 -1.17 30.01
C PRO A 141 6.77 0.27 30.30
N ASP A 142 6.74 0.70 31.56
CA ASP A 142 7.14 2.06 31.95
C ASP A 142 8.65 2.27 31.80
N PHE A 143 9.43 1.18 31.80
CA PHE A 143 10.88 1.16 31.65
C PHE A 143 11.34 0.65 30.27
N GLU A 144 10.46 0.63 29.26
CA GLU A 144 10.87 0.27 27.89
C GLU A 144 12.02 1.16 27.40
N TYR A 145 13.02 0.57 26.75
CA TYR A 145 14.29 1.20 26.33
C TYR A 145 15.21 1.64 27.48
N ARG A 146 14.94 1.23 28.73
CA ARG A 146 15.86 1.47 29.84
C ARG A 146 17.03 0.47 29.81
N ARG A 147 18.26 1.00 29.88
CA ARG A 147 19.47 0.18 30.13
C ARG A 147 19.44 -0.41 31.53
N VAL A 148 19.61 -1.72 31.61
CA VAL A 148 19.66 -2.49 32.85
C VAL A 148 20.90 -3.38 32.89
N GLU A 149 21.37 -3.66 34.08
CA GLU A 149 22.51 -4.53 34.35
C GLU A 149 22.04 -5.66 35.27
N ALA A 150 22.37 -6.91 34.91
CA ALA A 150 22.04 -8.08 35.69
C ALA A 150 23.24 -9.02 35.79
N THR A 151 23.55 -9.45 37.00
CA THR A 151 24.65 -10.40 37.28
C THR A 151 24.08 -11.77 37.62
N GLY A 152 24.63 -12.82 37.02
CA GLY A 152 24.18 -14.19 37.24
C GLY A 152 24.99 -15.22 36.46
N THR A 153 24.53 -16.46 36.43
CA THR A 153 25.12 -17.55 35.64
C THR A 153 24.13 -17.99 34.56
N PHE A 154 24.60 -18.08 33.32
CA PHE A 154 23.75 -18.54 32.22
C PHE A 154 23.43 -20.03 32.33
N ARG A 155 22.14 -20.36 32.21
CA ARG A 155 21.63 -21.72 32.12
C ARG A 155 21.58 -22.19 30.67
N HIS A 156 22.76 -22.52 30.14
CA HIS A 156 22.92 -23.03 28.76
C HIS A 156 22.18 -24.35 28.51
N ASP A 157 21.88 -25.10 29.57
CA ASP A 157 21.01 -26.28 29.56
C ASP A 157 19.54 -25.96 29.23
N GLN A 158 19.13 -24.72 29.44
CA GLN A 158 17.79 -24.19 29.18
C GLN A 158 17.77 -23.18 28.03
N GLU A 159 18.78 -23.20 27.16
CA GLU A 159 18.84 -22.33 26.00
C GLU A 159 17.69 -22.62 25.02
N MET A 160 17.02 -21.56 24.57
CA MET A 160 15.94 -21.61 23.58
C MET A 160 16.34 -20.82 22.34
N LEU A 161 16.03 -21.36 21.17
CA LEU A 161 16.35 -20.74 19.89
C LEU A 161 15.08 -20.28 19.17
N ILE A 162 15.00 -18.97 18.90
CA ILE A 162 13.89 -18.39 18.14
C ILE A 162 14.29 -18.24 16.68
N GLY A 163 13.60 -18.92 15.77
CA GLY A 163 13.91 -18.89 14.35
C GLY A 163 12.79 -19.36 13.43
N PRO A 164 12.98 -19.24 12.11
CA PRO A 164 14.15 -18.64 11.44
C PRO A 164 14.20 -17.12 11.60
N ARG A 165 15.40 -16.55 11.76
CA ARG A 165 15.65 -15.10 11.81
C ARG A 165 16.81 -14.73 10.89
N THR A 166 16.61 -13.74 10.05
CA THR A 166 17.63 -13.26 9.12
C THR A 166 18.40 -12.08 9.73
N TYR A 167 19.73 -12.14 9.65
CA TYR A 167 20.64 -11.04 10.00
C TYR A 167 21.61 -10.87 8.83
N GLU A 168 21.73 -9.66 8.30
CA GLU A 168 22.61 -9.33 7.15
C GLU A 168 22.48 -10.28 5.94
N GLY A 169 21.26 -10.74 5.64
CA GLY A 169 20.99 -11.64 4.52
C GLY A 169 21.23 -13.13 4.80
N GLU A 170 21.74 -13.49 5.97
CA GLU A 170 21.95 -14.87 6.39
C GLU A 170 20.87 -15.36 7.35
N ASN A 171 20.49 -16.63 7.23
CA ASN A 171 19.52 -17.25 8.12
C ASN A 171 20.18 -17.78 9.40
N GLY A 172 19.49 -17.60 10.52
CA GLY A 172 19.95 -18.04 11.82
C GLY A 172 18.84 -18.04 12.86
N TYR A 173 19.25 -17.92 14.12
CA TYR A 173 18.40 -18.00 15.30
C TYR A 173 18.74 -16.88 16.27
N GLN A 174 17.75 -16.43 17.03
CA GLN A 174 18.04 -15.65 18.24
C GLN A 174 18.19 -16.59 19.44
N VAL A 175 19.21 -16.34 20.25
CA VAL A 175 19.58 -17.15 21.40
C VAL A 175 19.01 -16.54 22.67
N ILE A 176 18.11 -17.26 23.30
CA ILE A 176 17.51 -16.87 24.58
C ILE A 176 18.04 -17.82 25.64
N THR A 177 18.72 -17.28 26.63
CA THR A 177 19.30 -18.07 27.71
C THR A 177 18.84 -17.49 29.05
N PRO A 178 18.24 -18.30 29.94
CA PRO A 178 17.93 -17.85 31.28
C PRO A 178 19.22 -17.50 32.04
N LEU A 179 19.23 -16.35 32.70
CA LEU A 179 20.30 -15.92 33.60
C LEU A 179 19.84 -16.16 35.03
N GLU A 180 20.49 -17.09 35.72
CA GLU A 180 20.23 -17.39 37.13
C GLU A 180 21.02 -16.43 38.02
N ARG A 181 20.29 -15.59 38.76
CA ARG A 181 20.86 -14.58 39.65
C ARG A 181 21.23 -15.20 41.01
N PRO A 182 22.13 -14.57 41.78
CA PRO A 182 22.55 -15.08 43.10
C PRO A 182 21.41 -15.28 44.11
N ASN A 183 20.28 -14.59 43.94
CA ASN A 183 19.08 -14.75 44.76
C ASN A 183 18.20 -15.94 44.35
N GLY A 184 18.60 -16.73 43.35
CA GLY A 184 17.87 -17.89 42.83
C GLY A 184 16.79 -17.57 41.78
N SER A 185 16.49 -16.29 41.55
CA SER A 185 15.57 -15.90 40.49
C SER A 185 16.24 -16.03 39.11
N LYS A 186 15.46 -16.32 38.08
CA LYS A 186 15.94 -16.41 36.69
C LYS A 186 15.25 -15.37 35.83
N ILE A 187 15.97 -14.78 34.89
CA ILE A 187 15.45 -13.79 33.94
C ILE A 187 15.78 -14.23 32.51
N LEU A 188 14.92 -13.92 31.53
CA LEU A 188 15.18 -14.27 30.14
C LEU A 188 16.05 -13.20 29.48
N VAL A 189 17.24 -13.61 29.03
CA VAL A 189 18.16 -12.76 28.29
C VAL A 189 18.21 -13.22 26.84
N ASN A 190 17.84 -12.33 25.93
CA ASN A 190 18.11 -12.47 24.51
C ASN A 190 19.54 -12.02 24.24
N ARG A 191 20.44 -12.99 24.06
CA ARG A 191 21.87 -12.76 23.84
C ARG A 191 22.18 -12.29 22.42
N GLY A 192 21.21 -12.40 21.52
CA GLY A 192 21.33 -11.95 20.15
C GLY A 192 21.28 -13.07 19.12
N TRP A 193 21.81 -12.80 17.92
CA TRP A 193 21.69 -13.67 16.76
C TRP A 193 22.90 -14.60 16.58
N ILE A 194 22.65 -15.83 16.13
CA ILE A 194 23.68 -16.78 15.68
C ILE A 194 23.32 -17.33 14.30
N ALA A 195 24.33 -17.69 13.52
CA ALA A 195 24.14 -18.34 12.23
C ALA A 195 23.53 -19.75 12.36
N LYS A 196 22.85 -20.22 11.30
CA LYS A 196 22.12 -21.51 11.32
C LYS A 196 23.03 -22.72 11.59
N ASP A 197 24.25 -22.69 11.09
CA ASP A 197 25.28 -23.72 11.29
C ASP A 197 25.76 -23.81 12.76
N MET A 198 25.68 -22.69 13.49
CA MET A 198 25.98 -22.57 14.92
C MET A 198 24.82 -22.96 15.83
N LYS A 199 23.72 -23.55 15.29
CA LYS A 199 22.60 -24.04 16.10
C LYS A 199 23.04 -24.99 17.21
N ASP A 200 23.92 -25.93 16.90
CA ASP A 200 24.48 -26.87 17.87
C ASP A 200 25.53 -26.17 18.75
N GLN A 201 25.29 -26.13 20.06
CA GLN A 201 26.19 -25.54 21.05
C GLN A 201 27.61 -26.13 20.98
N LYS A 202 27.77 -27.40 20.60
CA LYS A 202 29.09 -28.06 20.52
C LYS A 202 30.00 -27.47 19.44
N LYS A 203 29.42 -26.81 18.44
CA LYS A 203 30.17 -26.16 17.36
C LYS A 203 30.62 -24.74 17.72
N ARG A 204 30.08 -24.17 18.80
CA ARG A 204 30.37 -22.80 19.22
C ARG A 204 31.67 -22.77 20.01
N GLY A 205 32.39 -21.66 19.89
CA GLY A 205 33.63 -21.41 20.64
C GLY A 205 33.38 -21.30 22.15
N ILE A 206 34.46 -21.40 22.93
CA ILE A 206 34.38 -21.39 24.40
C ILE A 206 33.75 -20.09 24.96
N ASN A 207 33.99 -18.97 24.29
CA ASN A 207 33.45 -17.65 24.66
C ASN A 207 31.95 -17.51 24.34
N ALA A 208 31.40 -18.35 23.46
CA ALA A 208 29.98 -18.31 23.13
C ALA A 208 29.10 -18.81 24.28
N LEU A 209 29.66 -19.65 25.16
CA LEU A 209 28.98 -20.27 26.29
C LEU A 209 29.73 -19.92 27.58
N PRO A 210 29.74 -18.65 28.00
CA PRO A 210 30.48 -18.23 29.18
C PRO A 210 29.96 -18.99 30.40
N ARG A 211 30.89 -19.53 31.20
CA ARG A 211 30.59 -20.31 32.41
C ARG A 211 30.92 -19.49 33.65
N GLY A 212 30.10 -19.63 34.69
CA GLY A 212 30.25 -18.91 35.94
C GLY A 212 29.52 -17.57 35.94
N LEU A 213 29.92 -16.70 36.87
CA LEU A 213 29.26 -15.42 37.11
C LEU A 213 29.61 -14.43 35.99
N VAL A 214 28.60 -13.92 35.31
CA VAL A 214 28.69 -12.91 34.27
C VAL A 214 27.77 -11.74 34.59
N THR A 215 28.17 -10.56 34.14
CA THR A 215 27.34 -9.37 34.20
C THR A 215 26.89 -9.01 32.79
N VAL A 216 25.58 -8.96 32.60
CA VAL A 216 24.94 -8.67 31.32
C VAL A 216 24.38 -7.26 31.39
N GLU A 217 24.84 -6.42 30.47
CA GLU A 217 24.16 -5.16 30.16
C GLU A 217 23.17 -5.38 29.01
N GLY A 218 21.95 -4.88 29.19
CA GLY A 218 20.93 -5.00 28.17
C GLY A 218 19.84 -3.95 28.25
N LEU A 219 18.94 -3.99 27.29
CA LEU A 219 17.75 -3.16 27.25
C LEU A 219 16.55 -3.94 27.75
N LEU A 220 15.82 -3.32 28.67
CA LEU A 220 14.49 -3.78 29.00
C LEU A 220 13.55 -3.40 27.85
N ARG A 221 12.98 -4.41 27.19
CA ARG A 221 12.13 -4.19 26.02
C ARG A 221 10.99 -5.19 25.98
N LYS A 222 9.84 -4.74 25.48
CA LYS A 222 8.77 -5.65 25.11
C LYS A 222 9.12 -6.36 23.80
N PRO A 223 9.15 -7.70 23.79
CA PRO A 223 9.41 -8.41 22.55
C PRO A 223 8.25 -8.27 21.56
N TRP A 224 8.52 -8.54 20.29
CA TRP A 224 7.51 -8.43 19.24
C TRP A 224 6.47 -9.54 19.36
N LYS A 225 5.24 -9.23 18.95
CA LYS A 225 4.12 -10.19 18.97
C LYS A 225 4.08 -11.02 17.68
N LYS A 226 3.47 -12.21 17.76
CA LYS A 226 3.20 -13.05 16.60
C LYS A 226 2.21 -12.37 15.64
N ASN A 227 2.38 -12.61 14.34
CA ASN A 227 1.42 -12.20 13.32
C ASN A 227 0.54 -13.41 12.91
N SER A 228 -0.55 -13.20 12.18
CA SER A 228 -1.48 -14.28 11.80
C SER A 228 -0.86 -15.38 10.92
N PHE A 229 0.29 -15.10 10.30
CA PHE A 229 1.02 -16.05 9.45
C PHE A 229 2.16 -16.78 10.19
N THR A 230 2.43 -16.43 11.45
CA THR A 230 3.48 -17.06 12.24
C THR A 230 2.91 -18.32 12.91
N PRO A 231 3.53 -19.50 12.71
CA PRO A 231 3.12 -20.72 13.41
C PRO A 231 3.23 -20.56 14.93
N ASP A 232 2.47 -21.37 15.67
CA ASP A 232 2.59 -21.45 17.11
C ASP A 232 3.92 -22.12 17.53
N ASN A 233 4.46 -21.69 18.67
CA ASN A 233 5.66 -22.30 19.27
C ASN A 233 5.38 -23.75 19.67
N ARG A 234 6.41 -24.59 19.56
CA ARG A 234 6.40 -26.01 19.97
C ARG A 234 7.50 -26.26 21.01
N PRO A 235 7.22 -25.96 22.29
CA PRO A 235 8.19 -26.15 23.38
C PRO A 235 8.73 -27.59 23.49
N GLU A 236 7.89 -28.58 23.18
CA GLU A 236 8.20 -30.01 23.26
C GLU A 236 9.31 -30.44 22.30
N THR A 237 9.43 -29.78 21.15
CA THR A 237 10.52 -30.00 20.18
C THR A 237 11.59 -28.91 20.23
N GLY A 238 11.46 -27.93 21.12
CA GLY A 238 12.36 -26.77 21.23
C GLY A 238 12.27 -25.80 20.05
N GLU A 239 11.17 -25.81 19.30
CA GLU A 239 10.96 -24.91 18.16
C GLU A 239 10.18 -23.65 18.59
N PHE A 240 10.86 -22.52 18.66
CA PHE A 240 10.24 -21.22 18.92
C PHE A 240 10.29 -20.35 17.66
N TYR A 241 9.14 -19.82 17.25
CA TYR A 241 8.99 -18.93 16.10
C TYR A 241 8.87 -17.46 16.52
N PHE A 242 8.36 -17.21 17.73
CA PHE A 242 8.24 -15.88 18.31
C PHE A 242 8.53 -15.89 19.83
N PRO A 243 8.98 -14.75 20.39
CA PRO A 243 9.30 -14.59 21.79
C PRO A 243 8.03 -14.47 22.64
N ASP A 244 7.51 -15.61 23.08
CA ASP A 244 6.45 -15.66 24.09
C ASP A 244 7.09 -15.69 25.49
N VAL A 245 7.24 -14.51 26.08
CA VAL A 245 7.92 -14.33 27.38
C VAL A 245 7.27 -15.17 28.47
N ASP A 246 5.94 -15.20 28.53
CA ASP A 246 5.21 -15.93 29.56
C ASP A 246 5.37 -17.44 29.39
N GLN A 247 5.31 -17.95 28.16
CA GLN A 247 5.54 -19.37 27.87
C GLN A 247 6.99 -19.75 28.19
N MET A 248 7.97 -18.99 27.71
CA MET A 248 9.39 -19.26 27.90
C MET A 248 9.79 -19.16 29.39
N ALA A 249 9.21 -18.20 30.11
CA ALA A 249 9.42 -18.04 31.54
C ALA A 249 8.89 -19.24 32.33
N LYS A 250 7.67 -19.72 32.01
CA LYS A 250 7.10 -20.92 32.64
C LYS A 250 7.92 -22.17 32.38
N LEU A 251 8.43 -22.36 31.16
CA LEU A 251 9.24 -23.51 30.78
C LEU A 251 10.58 -23.57 31.54
N THR A 252 11.16 -22.41 31.81
CA THR A 252 12.48 -22.30 32.45
C THR A 252 12.41 -22.04 33.94
N GLY A 253 11.22 -21.74 34.49
CA GLY A 253 11.08 -21.26 35.86
C GLY A 253 11.72 -19.88 36.06
N SER A 254 11.66 -19.03 35.03
CA SER A 254 12.12 -17.64 35.05
C SER A 254 10.98 -16.69 35.36
N GLU A 255 11.33 -15.48 35.79
CA GLU A 255 10.42 -14.35 35.80
C GLU A 255 10.11 -13.93 34.35
N PRO A 256 8.88 -13.45 34.05
CA PRO A 256 8.48 -13.06 32.70
C PRO A 256 9.06 -11.69 32.31
N ILE A 257 10.38 -11.60 32.33
CA ILE A 257 11.17 -10.41 32.04
C ILE A 257 12.06 -10.71 30.86
N TRP A 258 12.07 -9.80 29.89
CA TRP A 258 12.84 -9.91 28.67
C TRP A 258 13.88 -8.80 28.59
N ILE A 259 15.15 -9.20 28.54
CA ILE A 259 16.29 -8.29 28.37
C ILE A 259 16.96 -8.59 27.03
N GLU A 260 17.14 -7.58 26.19
CA GLU A 260 17.97 -7.69 24.97
C GLU A 260 19.42 -7.29 25.32
N GLU A 261 20.35 -8.25 25.30
CA GLU A 261 21.78 -7.99 25.53
C GLU A 261 22.30 -6.97 24.51
N THR A 262 22.95 -5.93 25.02
CA THR A 262 23.47 -4.85 24.19
C THR A 262 24.92 -5.08 23.82
N LEU A 263 25.24 -4.89 22.54
CA LEU A 263 26.60 -4.93 22.03
C LEU A 263 27.02 -3.53 21.54
N VAL A 264 28.26 -3.16 21.82
CA VAL A 264 28.91 -2.00 21.20
C VAL A 264 29.15 -2.32 19.73
N GLN A 265 28.65 -1.45 18.84
CA GLN A 265 28.84 -1.61 17.39
C GLN A 265 30.32 -1.49 17.03
N ASP A 266 30.93 -2.62 16.72
CA ASP A 266 32.27 -2.73 16.17
C ASP A 266 32.30 -3.91 15.20
N TYR A 267 32.53 -3.60 13.92
CA TYR A 267 32.53 -4.59 12.85
C TYR A 267 33.49 -5.75 13.08
N LEU A 268 34.69 -5.48 13.63
CA LEU A 268 35.67 -6.54 13.89
C LEU A 268 35.23 -7.44 15.05
N VAL A 269 34.57 -6.87 16.06
CA VAL A 269 34.01 -7.63 17.17
C VAL A 269 32.85 -8.51 16.68
N GLU A 270 31.93 -7.94 15.91
CA GLU A 270 30.80 -8.68 15.33
C GLU A 270 31.27 -9.83 14.42
N LEU A 271 32.26 -9.59 13.56
CA LEU A 271 32.82 -10.61 12.69
C LEU A 271 33.47 -11.75 13.48
N ASN A 272 34.27 -11.43 14.50
CA ASN A 272 34.88 -12.44 15.37
C ASN A 272 33.83 -13.26 16.13
N LYS A 273 32.80 -12.59 16.66
CA LYS A 273 31.66 -13.26 17.32
C LYS A 273 30.96 -14.22 16.38
N LYS A 274 30.65 -13.77 15.16
CA LYS A 274 30.01 -14.58 14.13
C LYS A 274 30.81 -15.85 13.82
N LEU A 275 32.12 -15.71 13.59
CA LEU A 275 33.02 -16.83 13.28
C LEU A 275 33.13 -17.83 14.42
N ASN A 276 33.10 -17.36 15.67
CA ASN A 276 33.16 -18.19 16.87
C ASN A 276 31.79 -18.73 17.32
N GLY A 277 30.70 -18.39 16.62
CA GLY A 277 29.35 -18.76 17.02
C GLY A 277 28.88 -18.09 18.32
N GLU A 278 29.49 -16.98 18.71
CA GLU A 278 29.01 -16.14 19.80
C GLU A 278 27.74 -15.37 19.37
N PRO A 279 26.71 -15.30 20.22
CA PRO A 279 25.53 -14.49 19.92
C PRO A 279 25.89 -13.01 19.68
N ILE A 280 25.37 -12.46 18.59
CA ILE A 280 25.54 -11.07 18.20
C ILE A 280 24.36 -10.28 18.77
N GLY A 281 24.59 -9.61 19.90
CA GLY A 281 23.63 -8.73 20.56
C GLY A 281 23.19 -7.56 19.67
N ARG A 282 22.14 -6.86 20.10
CA ARG A 282 21.68 -5.67 19.39
C ARG A 282 22.37 -4.43 19.91
N THR A 283 22.51 -3.43 19.04
CA THR A 283 22.95 -2.11 19.48
C THR A 283 21.85 -1.43 20.28
N ALA A 284 22.24 -0.69 21.31
CA ALA A 284 21.33 0.13 22.08
C ALA A 284 20.91 1.37 21.26
N ALA A 285 19.97 1.20 20.33
CA ALA A 285 19.50 2.27 19.45
C ALA A 285 17.97 2.25 19.29
N VAL A 286 17.38 3.46 19.24
CA VAL A 286 15.95 3.64 18.94
C VAL A 286 15.75 3.71 17.44
N ASN A 287 15.41 2.58 16.81
CA ASN A 287 15.10 2.55 15.38
C ASN A 287 13.58 2.56 15.15
N LEU A 288 12.96 3.73 15.31
CA LEU A 288 11.55 3.96 15.01
C LEU A 288 11.41 4.75 13.71
N LYS A 289 10.81 4.12 12.70
CA LYS A 289 10.57 4.76 11.40
C LYS A 289 9.61 5.95 11.52
N ASN A 290 10.01 7.11 10.99
CA ASN A 290 9.26 8.37 11.08
C ASN A 290 9.16 9.12 9.74
N ASP A 291 8.35 8.59 8.81
CA ASP A 291 8.14 9.20 7.48
C ASP A 291 7.08 10.32 7.47
N HIS A 292 6.54 10.70 8.63
CA HIS A 292 5.33 11.55 8.70
C HIS A 292 5.54 12.93 8.06
N LEU A 293 6.77 13.47 8.08
CA LEU A 293 7.10 14.74 7.45
C LEU A 293 6.84 14.73 5.93
N GLN A 294 7.24 13.68 5.22
CA GLN A 294 6.99 13.56 3.78
C GLN A 294 5.49 13.55 3.48
N TYR A 295 4.70 12.86 4.30
CA TYR A 295 3.25 12.84 4.16
C TYR A 295 2.62 14.19 4.48
N ILE A 296 3.10 14.92 5.51
CA ILE A 296 2.63 16.29 5.81
C ILE A 296 2.75 17.18 4.56
N VAL A 297 3.93 17.18 3.92
CA VAL A 297 4.18 17.94 2.69
C VAL A 297 3.21 17.52 1.58
N THR A 298 3.00 16.21 1.41
CA THR A 298 2.12 15.66 0.36
C THR A 298 0.66 16.08 0.56
N TRP A 299 0.13 15.95 1.78
CA TRP A 299 -1.26 16.26 2.10
C TRP A 299 -1.56 17.76 2.04
N TYR A 300 -0.65 18.60 2.52
CA TYR A 300 -0.82 20.05 2.40
C TYR A 300 -0.65 20.54 0.96
N ALA A 301 0.28 19.97 0.18
CA ALA A 301 0.39 20.28 -1.25
C ALA A 301 -0.89 19.89 -2.02
N LEU A 302 -1.44 18.69 -1.75
CA LEU A 302 -2.69 18.25 -2.35
C LEU A 302 -3.87 19.15 -1.95
N SER A 303 -3.96 19.52 -0.68
CA SER A 303 -4.98 20.45 -0.17
C SER A 303 -4.88 21.80 -0.88
N ALA A 304 -3.69 22.38 -1.00
CA ALA A 304 -3.47 23.65 -1.68
C ALA A 304 -3.83 23.58 -3.17
N CYS A 305 -3.32 22.58 -3.90
CA CYS A 305 -3.59 22.42 -5.33
C CYS A 305 -5.09 22.25 -5.62
N THR A 306 -5.78 21.42 -4.85
CA THR A 306 -7.22 21.18 -5.03
C THR A 306 -8.06 22.37 -4.61
N ALA A 307 -7.66 23.11 -3.58
CA ALA A 307 -8.30 24.37 -3.18
C ALA A 307 -8.15 25.45 -4.27
N VAL A 308 -6.96 25.60 -4.87
CA VAL A 308 -6.72 26.52 -5.99
C VAL A 308 -7.58 26.13 -7.20
N MET A 309 -7.58 24.84 -7.58
CA MET A 309 -8.40 24.34 -8.69
C MET A 309 -9.89 24.60 -8.45
N PHE A 310 -10.38 24.36 -7.23
CA PHE A 310 -11.75 24.65 -6.82
C PHE A 310 -12.05 26.15 -6.91
N ALA A 311 -11.18 27.02 -6.38
CA ALA A 311 -11.33 28.46 -6.46
C ALA A 311 -11.35 28.97 -7.91
N MET A 312 -10.51 28.43 -8.79
CA MET A 312 -10.51 28.75 -10.22
C MET A 312 -11.81 28.30 -10.90
N LEU A 313 -12.37 27.14 -10.51
CA LEU A 313 -13.64 26.66 -11.04
C LEU A 313 -14.81 27.55 -10.62
N VAL A 314 -14.85 27.99 -9.36
CA VAL A 314 -15.90 28.87 -8.82
C VAL A 314 -15.80 30.28 -9.41
N LYS A 315 -14.58 30.79 -9.63
CA LYS A 315 -14.34 32.13 -10.21
C LYS A 315 -14.56 32.20 -11.72
N LYS A 316 -14.69 31.09 -12.44
CA LYS A 316 -14.92 31.12 -13.90
C LYS A 316 -16.28 31.77 -14.19
N PRO A 317 -16.33 32.92 -14.91
CA PRO A 317 -17.60 33.52 -15.30
C PRO A 317 -18.39 32.54 -16.18
N PRO A 318 -19.73 32.55 -16.13
CA PRO A 318 -20.55 31.69 -16.97
C PRO A 318 -20.16 31.91 -18.43
N ARG A 319 -19.76 30.82 -19.11
CA ARG A 319 -19.35 30.82 -20.53
C ARG A 319 -20.34 31.67 -21.35
N ASP A 320 -19.81 32.48 -22.26
CA ASP A 320 -20.46 33.51 -23.10
C ASP A 320 -21.80 33.16 -23.76
N ILE A 321 -22.25 31.91 -23.69
CA ILE A 321 -23.59 31.46 -24.08
C ILE A 321 -24.67 32.26 -23.31
N ALA A 322 -24.49 32.49 -22.01
CA ALA A 322 -25.44 33.30 -21.23
C ALA A 322 -25.45 34.79 -21.64
N ARG A 323 -24.31 35.30 -22.12
CA ARG A 323 -24.16 36.69 -22.59
C ARG A 323 -24.77 36.89 -23.98
N ARG A 324 -24.65 35.90 -24.88
CA ARG A 324 -25.27 35.92 -26.21
C ARG A 324 -26.79 35.85 -26.15
N VAL A 325 -27.36 35.04 -25.25
CA VAL A 325 -28.82 34.92 -25.07
C VAL A 325 -29.45 36.20 -24.51
N ARG A 326 -28.74 36.97 -23.68
CA ARG A 326 -29.22 38.29 -23.21
C ARG A 326 -29.30 39.31 -24.36
N LYS A 327 -28.27 39.37 -25.20
CA LYS A 327 -28.24 40.29 -26.35
C LYS A 327 -29.36 40.03 -27.35
N SER A 328 -29.79 38.78 -27.54
CA SER A 328 -30.89 38.48 -28.47
C SER A 328 -32.27 38.85 -27.94
N GLN A 329 -32.47 39.00 -26.62
CA GLN A 329 -33.74 39.46 -26.05
C GLN A 329 -33.88 41.00 -26.03
N GLU A 330 -32.77 41.74 -26.12
CA GLU A 330 -32.78 43.20 -26.20
C GLU A 330 -33.00 43.72 -27.63
N TRP A 331 -32.97 42.83 -28.64
CA TRP A 331 -33.17 43.16 -30.06
C TRP A 331 -34.52 42.71 -30.63
N SER A 332 -35.40 42.14 -29.81
CA SER A 332 -36.81 41.86 -30.13
C SER A 332 -37.70 42.82 -29.36
#